data_AF-A0A956H2G9-F1
#
_entry.id   AF-A0A956H2G9-F1
#
_cell.length_a   1.000
_cell.length_b   1.000
_cell.length_c   1.000
_cell.angle_alpha   90.00
_cell.angle_beta   90.00
_cell.angle_gamma   90.00
#
_symmetry.space_group_name_H-M   'P 1'
#
loop_
_entity.id
_entity.type
_entity.pdbx_description
1 polymer ?
#
loop_
_entity_poly.entity_id
_entity_poly.type
_entity_poly.pdbx_seq_one_letter_code
_entity_poly.pdbx_strand_id
1 'polypeptide(L)'
;MPDQLQQAVLSLVERSGDGGVTMGKIVDSLVADGADEQAVELAIWDLIQRRRLTPNGFVCRKVRKSSGDTRSYEFVLIPWSPALDAQLELDLRHDKSQVR
;
A
#
# COMPACT_ATOMS: atom_id res chain seq x y z
N MET A 1 1.21 6.24 -20.92
CA MET A 1 1.08 4.84 -20.45
C MET A 1 1.14 4.68 -18.92
N PRO A 2 2.02 5.35 -18.14
CA PRO A 2 1.94 5.31 -16.67
C PRO A 2 0.56 5.72 -16.13
N ASP A 3 -0.10 6.67 -16.78
CA ASP A 3 -1.45 7.11 -16.39
C ASP A 3 -2.50 6.00 -16.46
N GLN A 4 -2.46 5.10 -17.45
CA GLN A 4 -3.47 4.04 -17.59
C GLN A 4 -3.37 3.01 -16.46
N LEU A 5 -2.13 2.64 -16.10
CA LEU A 5 -1.89 1.71 -15.00
C LEU A 5 -2.31 2.32 -13.66
N GLN A 6 -2.00 3.60 -13.45
CA GLN A 6 -2.43 4.34 -12.27
C GLN A 6 -3.96 4.45 -12.19
N GLN A 7 -4.65 4.71 -13.30
CA GLN A 7 -6.12 4.70 -13.32
C GLN A 7 -6.70 3.32 -12.99
N ALA A 8 -6.07 2.23 -13.46
CA ALA A 8 -6.50 0.88 -13.13
C ALA A 8 -6.35 0.56 -11.64
N VAL A 9 -5.22 0.96 -11.04
CA VAL A 9 -4.99 0.84 -9.58
C VAL A 9 -6.04 1.64 -8.81
N LEU A 10 -6.27 2.90 -9.16
CA LEU A 10 -7.28 3.74 -8.51
C LEU A 10 -8.67 3.10 -8.59
N SER A 11 -9.04 2.61 -9.77
CA SER A 11 -10.33 1.96 -9.99
C SER A 11 -10.51 0.71 -9.11
N LEU A 12 -9.46 -0.08 -8.88
CA LEU A 12 -9.50 -1.26 -8.00
C LEU A 12 -9.70 -0.86 -6.53
N VAL A 13 -9.01 0.19 -6.09
CA VAL A 13 -9.08 0.69 -4.72
C VAL A 13 -10.46 1.32 -4.46
N GLU A 14 -10.96 2.15 -5.37
CA GLU A 14 -12.27 2.79 -5.28
C GLU A 14 -13.42 1.76 -5.17
N ARG A 15 -13.35 0.66 -5.93
CA ARG A 15 -14.33 -0.43 -5.83
C ARG A 15 -14.36 -1.11 -4.47
N SER A 16 -13.26 -1.07 -3.72
CA SER A 16 -13.15 -1.71 -2.41
C SER A 16 -13.64 -0.81 -1.27
N GLY A 17 -13.83 0.49 -1.53
CA GLY A 17 -14.33 1.47 -0.56
C GLY A 17 -13.50 1.54 0.73
N ASP A 18 -14.16 1.79 1.85
CA ASP A 18 -13.54 1.99 3.16
C ASP A 18 -12.86 0.74 3.72
N GLY A 19 -13.18 -0.45 3.19
CA GLY A 19 -12.55 -1.71 3.57
C GLY A 19 -11.12 -1.87 3.05
N GLY A 20 -10.76 -1.08 2.02
CA GLY A 20 -9.45 -1.12 1.38
C GLY A 20 -9.13 -2.42 0.66
N VAL A 21 -7.97 -2.44 0.03
CA VAL A 21 -7.47 -3.57 -0.74
C VAL A 21 -5.99 -3.77 -0.45
N THR A 22 -5.55 -5.02 -0.28
CA THR A 22 -4.13 -5.27 -0.04
C THR A 22 -3.32 -5.02 -1.32
N MET A 23 -2.09 -4.53 -1.17
CA MET A 23 -1.19 -4.31 -2.32
C MET A 23 -1.07 -5.56 -3.20
N GLY A 24 -0.88 -6.73 -2.59
CA GLY A 24 -0.76 -7.99 -3.33
C GLY A 24 -2.01 -8.29 -4.17
N LYS A 25 -3.21 -8.02 -3.66
CA LYS A 25 -4.45 -8.24 -4.43
C LYS A 25 -4.57 -7.31 -5.64
N ILE A 26 -4.04 -6.08 -5.54
CA ILE A 26 -3.98 -5.15 -6.70
C ILE A 26 -3.00 -5.70 -7.74
N VAL A 27 -1.79 -6.08 -7.30
CA VAL A 27 -0.74 -6.64 -8.16
C VAL A 27 -1.24 -7.90 -8.86
N ASP A 28 -1.77 -8.86 -8.12
CA ASP A 28 -2.31 -10.12 -8.64
C ASP A 28 -3.39 -9.86 -9.72
N SER A 29 -4.30 -8.92 -9.48
CA SER A 29 -5.37 -8.59 -10.43
C SER A 29 -4.83 -8.01 -11.73
N LEU A 30 -3.87 -7.07 -11.66
CA LEU A 30 -3.36 -6.40 -12.85
C LEU A 30 -2.36 -7.26 -13.62
N VAL A 31 -1.59 -8.10 -12.93
CA VAL A 31 -0.73 -9.11 -13.57
C VAL A 31 -1.57 -10.16 -14.30
N ALA A 32 -2.69 -10.59 -13.73
CA ALA A 32 -3.63 -11.48 -14.41
C ALA A 32 -4.19 -10.87 -15.71
N ASP A 33 -4.32 -9.53 -15.77
CA ASP A 33 -4.72 -8.77 -16.96
C ASP A 33 -3.54 -8.47 -17.92
N GLY A 34 -2.33 -8.97 -17.62
CA GLY A 34 -1.15 -8.87 -18.49
C GLY A 34 -0.21 -7.70 -18.19
N ALA A 35 -0.38 -7.00 -17.06
CA ALA A 35 0.56 -5.98 -16.63
C ALA A 35 1.86 -6.57 -16.07
N ASP A 36 2.95 -5.82 -16.15
CA ASP A 36 4.21 -6.14 -15.49
C ASP A 36 4.12 -5.88 -13.98
N GLU A 37 4.55 -6.84 -13.16
CA GLU A 37 4.47 -6.79 -11.70
C GLU A 37 5.20 -5.56 -11.13
N GLN A 38 6.46 -5.35 -11.53
CA GLN A 38 7.27 -4.24 -11.05
C GLN A 38 6.67 -2.88 -11.44
N ALA A 39 6.13 -2.78 -12.66
CA ALA A 39 5.44 -1.58 -13.11
C ALA A 39 4.20 -1.27 -12.26
N VAL A 40 3.43 -2.29 -11.85
CA VAL A 40 2.27 -2.10 -10.96
C VAL A 40 2.71 -1.60 -9.58
N GLU A 41 3.72 -2.21 -8.98
CA GLU A 41 4.23 -1.78 -7.68
C GLU A 41 4.73 -0.33 -7.71
N LEU A 42 5.49 0.04 -8.73
CA LEU A 42 5.96 1.42 -8.91
C LEU A 42 4.82 2.41 -9.10
N ALA A 43 3.76 2.02 -9.83
CA ALA A 43 2.57 2.86 -9.99
C ALA A 43 1.83 3.06 -8.66
N ILE A 44 1.73 2.02 -7.83
CA ILE A 44 1.16 2.13 -6.48
C ILE A 44 1.98 3.11 -5.63
N TRP A 45 3.31 3.00 -5.65
CA TRP A 45 4.19 3.90 -4.91
C TRP A 45 4.06 5.36 -5.34
N ASP A 46 4.01 5.62 -6.65
CA ASP A 46 3.82 6.98 -7.18
C ASP A 46 2.46 7.56 -6.76
N LEU A 47 1.40 6.74 -6.73
CA LEU A 47 0.08 7.17 -6.25
C LEU A 47 0.06 7.48 -4.75
N ILE A 48 0.78 6.72 -3.91
CA ILE A 48 0.94 7.04 -2.49
C ILE A 48 1.69 8.37 -2.33
N GLN A 49 2.82 8.54 -3.03
CA GLN A 49 3.62 9.77 -2.98
C GLN A 49 2.84 11.01 -3.41
N ARG A 50 1.94 10.86 -4.40
CA ARG A 50 1.07 11.93 -4.89
C ARG A 50 -0.21 12.11 -4.08
N ARG A 51 -0.35 11.45 -2.91
CA ARG A 51 -1.54 11.53 -2.07
C ARG A 51 -2.82 11.19 -2.84
N ARG A 52 -2.76 10.13 -3.65
CA ARG A 52 -3.91 9.55 -4.37
C ARG A 52 -4.40 8.25 -3.72
N LEU A 53 -3.56 7.64 -2.88
CA LEU A 53 -3.88 6.50 -2.04
C LEU A 53 -3.40 6.77 -0.62
N THR A 54 -4.11 6.23 0.37
CA THR A 54 -3.67 6.25 1.77
C THR A 54 -3.43 4.82 2.25
N PRO A 55 -2.23 4.48 2.74
CA PRO A 55 -2.00 3.27 3.52
C PRO A 55 -2.86 3.29 4.80
N ASN A 56 -3.79 2.35 4.92
CA ASN A 56 -4.73 2.25 6.05
C ASN A 56 -4.66 0.85 6.68
N GLY A 57 -3.54 0.58 7.34
CA GLY A 57 -3.26 -0.68 8.01
C GLY A 57 -2.38 -1.64 7.20
N PHE A 58 -2.19 -2.84 7.74
CA PHE A 58 -1.35 -3.88 7.13
C PHE A 58 -1.91 -5.27 7.40
N VAL A 59 -1.61 -6.20 6.49
CA VAL A 59 -1.87 -7.62 6.68
C VAL A 59 -0.54 -8.32 6.94
N CYS A 60 -0.51 -9.15 7.97
CA CYS A 60 0.60 -10.07 8.24
C CYS A 60 0.21 -11.47 7.76
N ARG A 61 1.00 -12.03 6.84
CA ARG A 61 0.83 -13.41 6.36
C ARG A 61 2.00 -14.26 6.84
N LYS A 62 1.68 -15.41 7.40
CA LYS A 62 2.67 -16.44 7.71
C LYS A 62 2.84 -17.34 6.48
N VAL A 63 4.02 -17.30 5.88
CA VAL A 63 4.37 -18.09 4.69
C VAL A 63 5.27 -19.23 5.13
N ARG A 64 4.83 -20.46 4.86
CA ARG A 64 5.62 -21.67 5.15
C ARG A 64 6.58 -21.92 4.00
N LYS A 65 7.88 -21.93 4.28
CA LYS A 65 8.93 -22.30 3.32
C LYS A 65 9.62 -23.58 3.78
N SER A 66 10.32 -24.27 2.87
CA SER A 66 11.11 -25.46 3.21
C SER A 66 12.18 -25.17 4.27
N SER A 67 12.68 -23.93 4.34
CA SER A 67 13.65 -23.45 5.32
C SER A 67 13.04 -22.92 6.63
N GLY A 68 11.71 -22.99 6.80
CA GLY A 68 11.01 -22.49 7.99
C GLY A 68 9.91 -21.49 7.68
N ASP A 69 9.29 -20.97 8.74
CA ASP A 69 8.18 -20.03 8.64
C ASP A 69 8.70 -18.59 8.52
N THR A 70 8.27 -17.87 7.49
CA THR A 70 8.56 -16.43 7.31
C THR A 70 7.28 -15.62 7.47
N ARG A 71 7.37 -14.38 7.97
CA ARG A 71 6.25 -13.44 7.98
C ARG A 71 6.43 -12.42 6.86
N SER A 72 5.37 -12.20 6.09
CA SER A 72 5.28 -11.13 5.09
C SER A 72 4.26 -10.11 5.56
N TYR A 73 4.59 -8.82 5.40
CA TYR A 73 3.70 -7.72 5.73
C TYR A 73 3.42 -6.94 4.45
N GLU A 74 2.16 -6.59 4.22
CA GLU A 74 1.75 -5.76 3.08
C GLU A 74 0.75 -4.69 3.53
N PHE A 75 0.74 -3.54 2.85
CA PHE A 75 -0.22 -2.48 3.15
C PHE A 75 -1.61 -2.83 2.64
N VAL A 76 -2.60 -2.32 3.37
CA VAL A 76 -3.97 -2.16 2.88
C VAL A 76 -4.12 -0.72 2.39
N LEU A 77 -4.60 -0.55 1.16
CA LEU A 77 -4.74 0.74 0.51
C LEU A 77 -6.21 1.10 0.37
N ILE A 78 -6.53 2.35 0.70
CA ILE A 78 -7.84 2.98 0.48
C ILE A 78 -7.68 4.18 -0.44
N PRO A 79 -8.78 4.74 -1.01
CA PRO A 79 -8.73 6.05 -1.65
C PRO A 79 -8.14 7.07 -0.68
N TRP A 80 -7.42 8.07 -1.21
CA TRP A 80 -6.78 9.06 -0.35
C TRP A 80 -7.77 9.71 0.62
N SER A 81 -7.42 9.68 1.90
CA SER A 81 -8.21 10.28 2.97
C SER A 81 -7.32 11.26 3.72
N PRO A 82 -7.58 12.58 3.64
CA PRO A 82 -6.79 13.59 4.35
C PRO A 82 -6.71 13.34 5.86
N ALA A 83 -7.80 12.83 6.45
CA ALA A 83 -7.89 12.55 7.88
C ALA A 83 -6.96 11.41 8.32
N LEU A 84 -6.75 10.41 7.46
CA LEU A 84 -5.87 9.27 7.73
C LEU A 84 -4.45 9.52 7.23
N ASP A 85 -4.27 10.30 6.16
CA ASP A 85 -2.96 10.71 5.63
C ASP A 85 -2.17 11.53 6.66
N ALA A 86 -2.85 12.40 7.41
CA ALA A 86 -2.24 13.17 8.50
C ALA A 86 -1.66 12.29 9.62
N GLN A 87 -2.11 11.04 9.77
CA GLN A 87 -1.53 10.10 10.74
C GLN A 87 -0.13 9.63 10.35
N LEU A 88 0.25 9.76 9.08
CA LEU A 88 1.58 9.44 8.57
C LEU A 88 2.56 10.61 8.75
N GLU A 89 2.08 11.81 9.09
CA GLU A 89 2.91 12.92 9.53
C GLU A 89 3.36 12.66 10.97
N LEU A 90 4.29 11.71 11.14
CA LEU A 90 5.03 11.52 12.38
C LEU A 90 5.86 12.78 12.63
N ASP A 91 5.42 13.61 13.58
CA ASP A 91 6.24 14.71 14.07
C ASP A 91 7.36 14.11 14.94
N LEU A 92 8.41 13.60 14.31
CA LEU A 92 9.61 13.02 14.94
C LEU A 92 10.49 14.08 15.64
N ARG A 93 9.92 15.25 15.96
CA ARG A 93 10.65 16.35 16.59
C ARG A 93 10.84 16.06 18.08
N HIS A 94 11.99 15.46 18.36
CA HIS A 94 12.78 15.55 19.59
C HIS A 94 12.07 15.13 20.90
N ASP A 95 11.97 13.83 21.12
CA ASP A 95 11.97 13.33 22.49
C ASP A 95 13.44 13.25 23.00
N LYS A 96 13.95 14.36 23.52
CA LYS A 96 15.14 14.36 24.40
C LYS A 96 14.69 14.12 25.84
N SER A 97 13.99 13.01 26.10
CA SER A 97 13.70 12.62 27.47
C SER A 97 14.95 12.07 28.14
N GLN A 98 15.40 12.87 29.11
CA GLN A 98 16.48 12.68 30.05
C GLN A 98 16.64 11.23 30.52
N VAL A 99 17.81 10.65 30.25
CA VAL A 99 18.37 9.61 31.12
C VAL A 99 18.94 10.34 32.33
N ARG A 100 18.24 10.23 33.46
CA ARG A 100 18.77 10.53 34.79
C ARG A 100 19.18 9.23 35.46
#